data_AF-A0A7J3MWL3-F1
#
_entry.id   AF-A0A7J3MWL3-F1
#
_cell.length_a   1.000
_cell.length_b   1.000
_cell.length_c   1.000
_cell.angle_alpha   90.00
_cell.angle_beta   90.00
_cell.angle_gamma   90.00
#
_symmetry.space_group_name_H-M   'P 1'
#
loop_
_entity.id
_entity.type
_entity.pdbx_description
1 polymer ?
#
loop_
_entity_poly.entity_id
_entity_poly.type
_entity_poly.pdbx_seq_one_letter_code
_entity_poly.pdbx_strand_id
1 'polypeptide(L)'
;MVYTDNLRDLLNVADRLCSRFNVLCGEQDEAILKFALTWIENFLYIDPIECVADIACVEKIFDMHSSIVAYAYRGEYLINISEHMIIVTEKLLKLN
;
A
#
# COMPACT_ATOMS: atom_id res chain seq x y z
N MET A 1 14.89 1.10 -3.98
CA MET A 1 13.59 1.66 -4.39
C MET A 1 13.37 1.23 -5.82
N VAL A 2 12.25 0.56 -6.10
CA VAL A 2 11.90 0.02 -7.43
C VAL A 2 10.47 0.43 -7.73
N TYR A 3 10.18 0.91 -8.93
CA TYR A 3 8.83 1.25 -9.37
C TYR A 3 8.37 0.20 -10.37
N THR A 4 7.19 -0.39 -10.17
CA THR A 4 6.68 -1.45 -11.05
C THR A 4 5.15 -1.54 -11.01
N ASP A 5 4.57 -1.97 -12.11
CA ASP A 5 3.19 -2.44 -12.24
C ASP A 5 3.14 -3.94 -12.59
N ASN A 6 4.30 -4.60 -12.64
CA ASN A 6 4.40 -6.01 -12.99
C ASN A 6 3.77 -6.89 -11.90
N LEU A 7 2.73 -7.64 -12.25
CA LEU A 7 2.00 -8.51 -11.32
C LEU A 7 2.91 -9.45 -10.51
N ARG A 8 3.96 -10.00 -11.11
CA ARG A 8 4.89 -10.90 -10.41
C ARG A 8 5.65 -10.18 -9.31
N ASP A 9 6.09 -8.94 -9.55
CA ASP A 9 6.78 -8.14 -8.55
C ASP A 9 5.85 -7.76 -7.41
N LEU A 10 4.59 -7.38 -7.73
CA LEU A 10 3.58 -7.05 -6.73
C LEU A 10 3.24 -8.26 -5.83
N LEU A 11 3.08 -9.45 -6.43
CA LEU A 11 2.88 -10.70 -5.70
C LEU A 11 4.07 -11.01 -4.78
N ASN A 12 5.30 -10.87 -5.27
CA ASN A 12 6.49 -11.09 -4.45
C ASN A 12 6.54 -10.14 -3.23
N VAL A 13 6.08 -8.90 -3.37
CA VAL A 13 5.98 -7.96 -2.24
C VAL A 13 4.91 -8.39 -1.26
N ALA A 14 3.73 -8.77 -1.74
CA ALA A 14 2.65 -9.27 -0.90
C ALA A 14 3.11 -10.50 -0.10
N ASP A 15 3.74 -11.48 -0.73
CA ASP A 15 4.28 -12.68 -0.08
C ASP A 15 5.30 -12.35 1.01
N ARG A 16 6.19 -11.37 0.74
CA ARG A 16 7.15 -10.89 1.73
C ARG A 16 6.47 -10.24 2.93
N LEU A 17 5.45 -9.42 2.70
CA LEU A 17 4.68 -8.78 3.77
C LEU A 17 3.95 -9.84 4.60
N CYS A 18 3.22 -10.74 3.96
CA CYS A 18 2.53 -11.84 4.63
C CYS A 18 3.47 -12.69 5.49
N SER A 19 4.60 -13.12 4.92
CA SER A 19 5.62 -13.90 5.62
C SER A 19 6.21 -13.13 6.80
N ARG A 20 6.47 -11.83 6.63
CA ARG A 20 7.04 -10.97 7.67
C ARG A 20 6.12 -10.82 8.88
N PHE A 21 4.82 -10.72 8.65
CA PHE A 21 3.82 -10.55 9.70
C PHE A 21 3.17 -11.87 10.15
N ASN A 22 3.68 -13.01 9.64
CA ASN A 22 3.16 -14.35 9.94
C ASN A 22 1.64 -14.47 9.70
N VAL A 23 1.16 -13.88 8.60
CA VAL A 23 -0.23 -13.96 8.16
C VAL A 23 -0.34 -14.77 6.87
N LEU A 24 -1.49 -15.40 6.66
CA LEU A 24 -1.78 -16.14 5.43
C LEU A 24 -1.93 -15.15 4.27
N CYS A 25 -1.13 -15.32 3.23
CA CYS A 25 -1.37 -14.63 1.96
C CYS A 25 -2.53 -15.33 1.26
N GLY A 26 -3.67 -14.65 1.16
CA GLY A 26 -4.82 -15.14 0.41
C GLY A 26 -4.57 -15.15 -1.10
N GLU A 27 -5.46 -15.78 -1.86
CA GLU A 27 -5.51 -15.57 -3.31
C GLU A 27 -5.75 -14.09 -3.58
N GLN A 28 -4.87 -13.47 -4.37
CA GLN A 28 -4.97 -12.06 -4.67
C GLN A 28 -5.21 -11.84 -6.16
N ASP A 29 -6.32 -11.19 -6.46
CA ASP A 29 -6.56 -10.57 -7.76
C ASP A 29 -5.60 -9.37 -7.93
N GLU A 30 -5.11 -9.14 -9.15
CA GLU A 30 -4.30 -7.97 -9.51
C GLU A 30 -4.95 -6.66 -9.04
N ALA A 31 -6.27 -6.53 -9.18
CA ALA A 31 -6.99 -5.35 -8.75
C ALA A 31 -6.92 -5.14 -7.23
N ILE A 32 -6.97 -6.22 -6.45
CA ILE A 32 -6.86 -6.18 -4.98
C ILE A 32 -5.43 -5.83 -4.58
N LEU A 33 -4.43 -6.43 -5.23
CA LEU A 33 -3.00 -6.10 -5.01
C LEU A 33 -2.73 -4.63 -5.24
N LYS A 34 -3.15 -4.10 -6.39
CA LYS A 34 -2.98 -2.68 -6.73
C LYS A 34 -3.69 -1.78 -5.72
N PHE A 35 -4.91 -2.12 -5.31
CA PHE A 35 -5.63 -1.37 -4.27
C PHE A 35 -4.86 -1.34 -2.95
N ALA A 36 -4.42 -2.50 -2.45
CA ALA A 36 -3.77 -2.63 -1.16
C ALA A 36 -2.37 -2.01 -1.13
N LEU A 37 -1.57 -2.24 -2.17
CA LEU A 37 -0.19 -1.72 -2.23
C LEU A 37 -0.17 -0.21 -2.43
N THR A 38 -1.09 0.35 -3.23
CA THR A 38 -1.24 1.81 -3.34
C THR A 38 -1.76 2.43 -2.04
N TRP A 39 -2.59 1.72 -1.27
CA TRP A 39 -2.98 2.16 0.07
C TRP A 39 -1.76 2.30 0.99
N ILE A 40 -0.93 1.25 1.07
CA ILE A 40 0.31 1.26 1.88
C ILE A 40 1.25 2.39 1.42
N GLU A 41 1.35 2.62 0.11
CA GLU A 41 2.23 3.62 -0.47
C GLU A 41 1.91 5.06 -0.02
N ASN A 42 0.63 5.39 0.20
CA ASN A 42 0.21 6.71 0.68
C ASN A 42 0.87 7.09 2.02
N PHE A 43 1.26 6.10 2.81
CA PHE A 43 1.86 6.27 4.13
C PHE A 43 3.38 6.12 4.14
N LEU A 44 4.04 6.07 2.98
CA LEU A 44 5.52 6.12 2.91
C LEU A 44 6.09 7.42 3.49
N TYR A 45 5.31 8.50 3.43
CA TYR A 45 5.72 9.83 3.88
C TYR A 45 4.78 10.46 4.91
N ILE A 46 3.70 9.74 5.27
CA ILE A 46 2.68 10.20 6.20
C ILE A 46 2.59 9.16 7.31
N ASP A 47 2.79 9.56 8.57
CA ASP A 47 2.64 8.64 9.69
C ASP A 47 1.16 8.29 9.88
N PRO A 48 0.74 7.03 9.72
CA PRO A 48 -0.67 6.66 9.85
C PRO A 48 -1.22 6.89 11.27
N ILE A 49 -0.38 6.81 12.31
CA ILE A 49 -0.78 7.03 13.71
C ILE A 49 -1.05 8.50 13.98
N GLU A 50 -0.26 9.40 13.41
CA GLU A 50 -0.51 10.84 13.51
C GLU A 50 -1.72 11.23 12.65
N CYS A 51 -1.81 10.68 11.44
CA CYS A 51 -2.85 11.01 10.48
C CYS A 51 -4.26 10.64 10.97
N VAL A 52 -4.44 9.49 11.64
CA VAL A 52 -5.78 9.07 12.11
C VAL A 52 -6.37 10.00 13.17
N ALA A 53 -5.53 10.79 13.86
CA ALA A 53 -5.97 11.79 14.84
C ALA A 53 -6.38 13.13 14.20
N ASP A 54 -6.10 13.33 12.91
CA ASP A 54 -6.40 14.56 12.16
C ASP A 54 -7.34 14.25 10.99
N ILE A 55 -8.60 14.66 11.10
CA ILE A 55 -9.62 14.40 10.09
C ILE A 55 -9.25 14.98 8.72
N ALA A 56 -8.56 16.13 8.68
CA ALA A 56 -8.14 16.74 7.42
C ALA A 56 -7.03 15.91 6.75
N CYS A 57 -6.17 15.26 7.54
CA CYS A 57 -5.18 14.32 7.01
C CYS A 57 -5.88 13.08 6.41
N VAL A 58 -6.84 12.52 7.13
CA VAL A 58 -7.61 11.35 6.67
C VAL A 58 -8.33 11.63 5.35
N GLU A 59 -9.05 12.75 5.25
CA GLU A 59 -9.72 13.16 4.01
C GLU A 59 -8.74 13.27 2.84
N LYS A 60 -7.59 13.90 3.06
CA LYS A 60 -6.55 14.05 2.04
C LYS A 60 -5.98 12.71 1.59
N ILE A 61 -5.77 11.76 2.51
CA ILE A 61 -5.33 10.41 2.17
C ILE A 61 -6.35 9.71 1.28
N PHE A 62 -7.65 9.82 1.58
CA PHE A 62 -8.69 9.22 0.75
C PHE A 62 -8.73 9.83 -0.64
N ASP A 63 -8.61 11.15 -0.76
CA ASP A 63 -8.56 11.84 -2.05
C ASP A 63 -7.33 11.40 -2.86
N MET A 64 -6.16 11.33 -2.24
CA MET A 64 -4.93 10.86 -2.87
C MET A 64 -5.06 9.39 -3.31
N HIS A 65 -5.53 8.50 -2.43
CA HIS A 65 -5.67 7.08 -2.73
C HIS A 65 -6.64 6.82 -3.87
N SER A 66 -7.79 7.53 -3.89
CA SER A 66 -8.77 7.42 -4.97
C SER A 66 -8.17 7.76 -6.35
N SER A 67 -7.31 8.78 -6.38
CA SER A 67 -6.61 9.19 -7.60
C SER A 67 -5.57 8.15 -8.01
N ILE A 68 -4.70 7.76 -7.08
CA ILE A 68 -3.61 6.81 -7.32
C ILE A 68 -4.13 5.44 -7.77
N VAL A 69 -5.16 4.91 -7.10
CA VAL A 69 -5.71 3.60 -7.45
C VAL A 69 -6.36 3.61 -8.83
N ALA A 70 -7.03 4.71 -9.22
CA ALA A 70 -7.58 4.88 -10.55
C ALA A 70 -6.48 4.86 -11.63
N TYR A 71 -5.35 5.56 -11.39
CA TYR A 71 -4.20 5.50 -12.29
C TYR A 71 -3.57 4.10 -12.35
N ALA A 72 -3.44 3.40 -11.21
CA ALA A 72 -2.90 2.04 -11.14
C ALA A 72 -3.74 1.03 -11.93
N TYR A 73 -5.07 1.16 -11.89
CA TYR A 73 -5.99 0.32 -12.68
C TYR A 73 -5.92 0.60 -14.17
N ARG A 74 -5.62 1.84 -14.58
CA ARG A 74 -5.38 2.21 -15.98
C ARG A 74 -3.99 1.83 -16.51
N GLY A 75 -3.08 1.35 -15.63
CA GLY A 75 -1.68 1.10 -16.00
C GLY A 75 -0.87 2.39 -16.18
N GLU A 76 -1.34 3.50 -15.63
CA GLU A 76 -0.72 4.83 -15.72
C GLU A 76 0.11 5.16 -14.48
N TYR A 77 0.27 4.20 -13.57
CA TYR A 77 0.95 4.37 -12.29
C TYR A 77 1.80 3.16 -11.95
N LEU A 78 3.04 3.41 -11.56
CA LEU A 78 3.99 2.39 -11.09
C LEU A 78 4.09 2.49 -9.57
N ILE A 79 3.89 1.36 -8.89
CA ILE A 79 3.91 1.31 -7.43
C ILE A 79 5.35 1.29 -6.94
N ASN A 80 5.67 2.14 -5.95
CA ASN A 80 6.96 2.21 -5.31
C ASN A 80 7.17 1.06 -4.31
N ILE A 81 7.92 0.06 -4.73
CA ILE A 81 8.43 -1.00 -3.87
C ILE A 81 9.69 -0.49 -3.15
N SER A 82 9.55 -0.31 -1.83
CA SER A 82 10.65 0.06 -0.95
C SER A 82 10.60 -0.74 0.35
N GLU A 83 11.74 -0.87 1.04
CA GLU A 83 11.79 -1.51 2.36
C GLU A 83 10.93 -0.77 3.40
N HIS A 84 10.68 0.52 3.19
CA HIS A 84 9.81 1.32 4.05
C HIS A 84 8.35 0.84 4.03
N MET A 85 7.90 0.15 2.97
CA MET A 85 6.56 -0.44 2.96
C MET A 85 6.34 -1.42 4.11
N ILE A 86 7.37 -2.15 4.55
CA ILE A 86 7.28 -3.06 5.70
C ILE A 86 7.01 -2.26 6.98
N ILE A 87 7.78 -1.20 7.21
CA ILE A 87 7.65 -0.34 8.40
C ILE A 87 6.25 0.29 8.45
N VAL A 88 5.79 0.79 7.31
CA VAL A 88 4.46 1.41 7.18
C VAL A 88 3.35 0.39 7.41
N THR A 89 3.46 -0.80 6.82
CA THR A 89 2.49 -1.88 7.02
C THR A 89 2.39 -2.26 8.50
N GLU A 90 3.52 -2.32 9.21
CA GLU A 90 3.54 -2.57 10.65
C GLU A 90 2.78 -1.49 11.43
N LYS A 91 2.96 -0.21 11.09
CA LYS A 91 2.22 0.89 11.72
C LYS A 91 0.72 0.82 11.42
N LEU A 92 0.33 0.52 10.18
CA LEU A 92 -1.07 0.36 9.79
C LEU A 92 -1.74 -0.79 10.55
N LEU A 93 -1.04 -1.92 10.74
CA LEU A 93 -1.56 -3.06 11.51
C LEU A 93 -1.77 -2.75 12.99
N LYS A 94 -1.05 -1.78 13.56
CA LYS A 94 -1.20 -1.32 14.95
C LYS A 94 -2.41 -0.40 15.17
N LEU A 95 -3.06 0.05 14.09
CA LEU A 95 -4.29 0.85 14.18
C LEU A 95 -5.55 0.00 14.41
N ASN A 96 -5.45 -1.33 14.28
CA ASN A 96 -6.54 -2.28 14.57
C ASN A 96 -6.62 -2.62 16.06
#